data_AF-A0A2V5W8V9-F1
#
_entry.id   AF-A0A2V5W8V9-F1
#
_cell.length_a   1.000
_cell.length_b   1.000
_cell.length_c   1.000
_cell.angle_alpha   90.00
_cell.angle_beta   90.00
_cell.angle_gamma   90.00
#
_symmetry.space_group_name_H-M   'P 1'
#
loop_
_entity.id
_entity.type
_entity.pdbx_description
1 polymer ?
#
loop_
_entity_poly.entity_id
_entity_poly.type
_entity_poly.pdbx_seq_one_letter_code
_entity_poly.pdbx_strand_id
1 'polypeptide(L)'
;MPLIDPLPKSLEEKLALASKDLVAAVSTDLDPSGRFGEEWLVLTLARLSVYASNGNGFVPRVDLALDEIKTATDDGLVGGGALLATVDGKSVEVLRYSNAQQRKFGRIAKYINDVNRYRKDLEQARRGDKDGAGKPVEAPREHPRLELDKEDQKRCPTCKLLLPEDSKVCPACMSKGKAIRRILAYLRPHKGQVVLIWAMMVVGVGLSLVPPYLTKPLTDVVLRPVGNPLP
;
A
#
# COMPACT_ATOMS: atom_id res chain seq x y z
N MET A 1 7.21 9.68 -0.48
CA MET A 1 6.21 10.03 -1.51
C MET A 1 5.06 10.73 -0.79
N PRO A 2 4.61 11.89 -1.27
CA PRO A 2 3.49 12.63 -0.67
C PRO A 2 2.21 11.79 -0.66
N LEU A 3 1.33 12.02 0.32
CA LEU A 3 0.04 11.35 0.44
C LEU A 3 -0.92 11.98 -0.60
N ILE A 4 -0.94 11.41 -1.80
CA ILE A 4 -1.71 11.91 -2.94
C ILE A 4 -2.70 10.82 -3.36
N ASP A 5 -3.98 11.03 -3.05
CA ASP A 5 -5.09 10.32 -3.68
C ASP A 5 -5.19 10.80 -5.15
N PRO A 6 -5.71 9.99 -6.10
CA PRO A 6 -5.79 10.40 -7.51
C PRO A 6 -6.72 11.61 -7.69
N LEU A 7 -6.16 12.79 -7.95
CA LEU A 7 -6.94 14.03 -8.09
C LEU A 7 -7.90 13.97 -9.29
N PRO A 8 -9.11 14.55 -9.17
CA PRO A 8 -9.99 14.75 -10.29
C PRO A 8 -9.43 15.86 -11.21
N LYS A 9 -9.54 15.66 -12.53
CA LYS A 9 -9.02 16.59 -13.56
C LYS A 9 -9.46 18.04 -13.37
N SER A 10 -10.71 18.25 -12.95
CA SER A 10 -11.25 19.58 -12.68
C SER A 10 -10.56 20.30 -11.51
N LEU A 11 -10.01 19.55 -10.57
CA LEU A 11 -9.19 20.09 -9.47
C LEU A 11 -7.73 20.25 -9.90
N GLU A 12 -7.19 19.33 -10.70
CA GLU A 12 -5.85 19.47 -11.28
C GLU A 12 -5.72 20.74 -12.14
N GLU A 13 -6.69 21.00 -13.01
CA GLU A 13 -6.75 22.20 -13.85
C GLU A 13 -6.90 23.49 -13.03
N LYS A 14 -7.71 23.46 -11.96
CA LYS A 14 -7.89 24.60 -11.05
C LYS A 14 -6.69 24.86 -10.17
N LEU A 15 -6.00 23.81 -9.74
CA LEU A 15 -4.80 23.94 -8.94
C LEU A 15 -3.66 24.51 -9.76
N ALA A 16 -3.66 24.38 -11.10
CA ALA A 16 -2.82 25.03 -12.13
C ALA A 16 -1.29 25.11 -11.89
N LEU A 17 -0.79 24.72 -10.72
CA LEU A 17 0.48 25.16 -10.15
C LEU A 17 1.16 24.00 -9.40
N ALA A 18 2.39 23.76 -9.85
CA ALA A 18 3.53 23.29 -9.06
C ALA A 18 3.35 22.01 -8.22
N SER A 19 3.49 20.87 -8.90
CA SER A 19 3.85 19.58 -8.28
C SER A 19 5.04 19.63 -7.29
N LYS A 20 5.81 20.72 -7.26
CA LYS A 20 6.93 20.91 -6.32
C LYS A 20 6.51 21.32 -4.91
N ASP A 21 5.40 22.03 -4.76
CA ASP A 21 4.98 22.58 -3.46
C ASP A 21 3.83 21.80 -2.83
N LEU A 22 3.28 20.82 -3.57
CA LEU A 22 2.22 19.94 -3.08
C LEU A 22 2.78 18.89 -2.11
N VAL A 23 2.28 18.92 -0.88
CA VAL A 23 2.67 18.01 0.19
C VAL A 23 1.68 16.85 0.32
N ALA A 24 0.38 17.13 0.24
CA ALA A 24 -0.67 16.12 0.29
C ALA A 24 -1.90 16.59 -0.48
N ALA A 25 -2.61 15.65 -1.08
CA ALA A 25 -3.92 15.87 -1.67
C ALA A 25 -4.78 14.64 -1.37
N VAL A 26 -5.79 14.79 -0.53
CA VAL A 26 -6.60 13.67 -0.05
C VAL A 26 -8.08 13.97 -0.16
N SER A 27 -8.86 12.96 -0.54
CA SER A 27 -10.32 13.04 -0.56
C SER A 27 -10.90 12.64 0.79
N THR A 28 -11.97 13.31 1.22
CA THR A 28 -12.86 12.88 2.29
C THR A 28 -14.22 12.43 1.74
N ASP A 29 -14.95 11.64 2.53
CA ASP A 29 -16.24 11.03 2.19
C ASP A 29 -17.43 11.66 2.94
N LEU A 30 -17.21 12.69 3.74
CA LEU A 30 -18.27 13.44 4.43
C LEU A 30 -18.25 14.93 4.08
N ASP A 31 -19.44 15.49 3.93
CA ASP A 31 -19.67 16.93 3.83
C ASP A 31 -19.71 17.58 5.24
N PRO A 32 -19.73 18.92 5.34
CA PRO A 32 -19.81 19.62 6.64
C PRO A 32 -21.11 19.36 7.41
N SER A 33 -22.16 18.89 6.74
CA SER A 33 -23.41 18.47 7.40
C SER A 33 -23.35 17.05 7.93
N GLY A 34 -22.25 16.32 7.68
CA GLY A 34 -22.07 14.92 8.08
C GLY A 34 -22.74 13.91 7.15
N ARG A 35 -23.19 14.33 5.96
CA ARG A 35 -23.70 13.41 4.94
C ARG A 35 -22.58 12.94 4.04
N PHE A 36 -22.80 11.84 3.33
CA PHE A 36 -21.86 11.38 2.32
C PHE A 36 -21.71 12.42 1.21
N GLY A 37 -20.47 12.87 1.01
CA GLY A 37 -20.11 13.90 0.05
C GLY A 37 -18.60 13.90 -0.18
N GLU A 38 -18.17 14.45 -1.29
CA GLU A 38 -16.75 14.47 -1.64
C GLU A 38 -16.18 15.87 -1.39
N GLU A 39 -15.24 15.98 -0.46
CA GLU A 39 -14.36 17.15 -0.37
C GLU A 39 -12.90 16.72 -0.55
N TRP A 40 -12.07 17.66 -0.98
CA TRP A 40 -10.64 17.44 -1.21
C TRP A 40 -9.84 18.40 -0.34
N LEU A 41 -8.97 17.86 0.50
CA LEU A 41 -7.96 18.64 1.21
C LEU A 41 -6.69 18.66 0.38
N VAL A 42 -6.22 19.86 0.07
CA VAL A 42 -4.98 20.13 -0.62
C VAL A 42 -4.06 20.86 0.34
N LEU A 43 -2.93 20.23 0.65
CA LEU A 43 -1.90 20.78 1.52
C LEU A 43 -0.65 21.07 0.68
N THR A 44 -0.21 22.33 0.75
CA THR A 44 1.02 22.80 0.14
C THR A 44 2.02 23.23 1.22
N LEU A 45 3.24 23.59 0.84
CA LEU A 45 4.23 24.16 1.77
C LEU A 45 3.78 25.48 2.42
N ALA A 46 2.81 26.18 1.82
CA ALA A 46 2.36 27.51 2.25
C ALA A 46 0.91 27.55 2.74
N ARG A 47 0.01 26.72 2.21
CA ARG A 47 -1.44 26.81 2.47
C ARG A 47 -2.09 25.45 2.64
N LEU A 48 -3.15 25.43 3.43
CA LEU A 48 -4.11 24.34 3.55
C LEU A 48 -5.44 24.82 2.96
N SER A 49 -5.93 24.10 1.94
CA SER A 49 -7.18 24.45 1.28
C SER A 49 -8.10 23.23 1.19
N VAL A 50 -9.41 23.44 1.36
CA VAL A 50 -10.44 22.40 1.22
C VAL A 50 -11.40 22.80 0.12
N TYR A 51 -11.65 21.87 -0.79
CA TYR A 51 -12.54 22.05 -1.92
C TYR A 51 -13.71 21.09 -1.83
N ALA A 52 -14.94 21.60 -1.75
CA ALA A 52 -16.15 20.79 -1.74
C ALA A 52 -16.65 20.52 -3.16
N SER A 53 -17.11 19.29 -3.43
CA SER A 53 -17.77 18.95 -4.69
C SER A 53 -19.17 19.56 -4.75
N ASN A 54 -19.50 20.22 -5.86
CA ASN A 54 -20.83 20.77 -6.13
C ASN A 54 -21.59 20.00 -7.24
N GLY A 55 -21.11 18.80 -7.58
CA GLY A 55 -21.66 17.97 -8.68
C GLY A 55 -21.13 18.31 -10.07
N ASN A 56 -20.78 19.58 -10.34
CA ASN A 56 -20.21 20.03 -11.62
C ASN A 56 -18.75 20.48 -11.52
N GLY A 57 -18.14 20.35 -10.33
CA GLY A 57 -16.77 20.75 -10.06
C GLY A 57 -16.52 20.97 -8.58
N PHE A 58 -15.40 21.63 -8.28
CA PHE A 58 -14.93 21.86 -6.92
C PHE A 58 -14.93 23.35 -6.56
N VAL A 59 -15.44 23.70 -5.39
CA VAL A 59 -15.49 25.08 -4.89
C VAL A 59 -14.66 25.16 -3.59
N PRO A 60 -13.76 26.15 -3.44
CA PRO A 60 -13.01 26.32 -2.20
C PRO A 60 -13.97 26.65 -1.04
N ARG A 61 -13.89 25.88 0.04
CA ARG A 61 -14.65 26.09 1.27
C ARG A 61 -13.78 26.65 2.40
N VAL A 62 -12.57 26.13 2.51
CA VAL A 62 -11.59 26.56 3.52
C VAL A 62 -10.29 26.87 2.80
N ASP A 63 -9.65 27.96 3.17
CA ASP A 63 -8.32 28.31 2.69
C ASP A 63 -7.58 29.06 3.80
N LEU A 64 -6.60 28.39 4.40
CA LEU A 64 -5.84 28.86 5.55
C LEU A 64 -4.35 28.89 5.20
N ALA A 65 -3.66 29.95 5.58
CA ALA A 65 -2.21 29.96 5.45
C ALA A 65 -1.60 29.06 6.55
N LEU A 66 -0.58 28.26 6.18
CA LEU A 66 -0.04 27.24 7.07
C LEU A 66 0.71 27.84 8.26
N ASP A 67 1.15 29.10 8.15
CA ASP A 67 1.72 29.92 9.21
C ASP A 67 0.70 30.45 10.23
N GLU A 68 -0.56 30.64 9.81
CA GLU A 68 -1.65 31.08 10.70
C GLU A 68 -2.17 29.96 11.60
N ILE A 69 -1.99 28.70 11.19
CA ILE A 69 -2.44 27.53 11.95
C ILE A 69 -1.49 27.31 13.12
N LYS A 70 -1.97 27.45 14.37
CA LYS A 70 -1.17 27.18 15.58
C LYS A 70 -1.07 25.69 15.89
N THR A 71 -2.20 25.00 15.84
CA THR A 71 -2.33 23.56 16.08
C THR A 71 -3.39 22.97 15.18
N ALA A 72 -3.21 21.72 14.78
CA ALA A 72 -4.21 20.91 14.11
C ALA A 72 -4.53 19.66 14.94
N THR A 73 -5.80 19.31 15.05
CA THR A 73 -6.26 18.15 15.84
C THR A 73 -7.28 17.35 15.05
N ASP A 74 -7.21 16.02 15.15
CA ASP A 74 -8.32 15.15 14.81
C ASP A 74 -9.27 15.06 16.01
N ASP A 75 -10.50 15.56 15.85
CA ASP A 75 -11.54 15.45 16.88
C ASP A 75 -12.49 14.30 16.54
N GLY A 76 -12.68 13.40 17.51
CA GLY A 76 -13.49 12.20 17.34
C GLY A 76 -14.98 12.52 17.43
N LEU A 77 -15.73 12.18 16.38
CA LEU A 77 -17.19 12.35 16.33
C LEU A 77 -17.88 10.98 16.29
N VAL A 78 -19.20 10.95 16.50
CA VAL A 78 -19.97 9.71 16.37
C VAL A 78 -19.95 9.26 14.90
N GLY A 79 -19.36 8.10 14.62
CA GLY A 79 -19.25 7.53 13.28
C GLY A 79 -18.12 8.11 12.40
N GLY A 80 -17.33 9.05 12.91
CA GLY A 80 -16.27 9.71 12.14
C GLY A 80 -15.42 10.66 12.96
N GLY A 81 -14.90 11.69 12.31
CA GLY A 81 -14.16 12.76 12.98
C GLY A 81 -14.09 14.03 12.14
N ALA A 82 -13.57 15.08 12.73
CA ALA A 82 -13.31 16.34 12.07
C ALA A 82 -11.85 16.75 12.24
N LEU A 83 -11.26 17.27 11.17
CA LEU A 83 -9.97 17.94 11.26
C LEU A 83 -10.24 19.39 11.70
N LEU A 84 -9.70 19.78 12.85
CA LEU A 84 -9.80 21.13 13.37
C LEU A 84 -8.45 21.83 13.28
N ALA A 85 -8.45 23.09 12.85
CA ALA A 85 -7.28 23.96 12.88
C ALA A 85 -7.52 25.13 13.84
N THR A 86 -6.61 25.35 14.77
CA THR A 86 -6.67 26.50 15.68
C THR A 86 -5.95 27.68 15.05
N VAL A 87 -6.70 28.72 14.66
CA VAL A 87 -6.19 29.97 14.09
C VAL A 87 -6.58 31.10 15.02
N ASP A 88 -5.62 31.92 15.45
CA ASP A 88 -5.86 33.04 16.39
C ASP A 88 -6.65 32.69 17.67
N GLY A 89 -6.46 31.46 18.16
CA GLY A 89 -7.16 30.97 19.36
C GLY A 89 -8.61 30.53 19.13
N LYS A 90 -9.08 30.52 17.88
CA LYS A 90 -10.38 29.97 17.48
C LYS A 90 -10.18 28.64 16.76
N SER A 91 -10.96 27.64 17.11
CA SER A 91 -11.01 26.36 16.39
C SER A 91 -11.88 26.50 15.15
N VAL A 92 -11.28 26.31 13.98
CA VAL A 92 -11.94 26.29 12.68
C VAL A 92 -12.06 24.84 12.23
N GLU A 93 -13.28 24.40 11.90
CA GLU A 93 -13.54 23.08 11.34
C GLU A 93 -13.08 23.04 9.87
N VAL A 94 -11.97 22.35 9.63
CA VAL A 94 -11.37 22.25 8.30
C VAL A 94 -12.17 21.32 7.41
N LEU A 95 -12.52 20.12 7.89
CA LEU A 95 -13.38 19.14 7.19
C LEU A 95 -13.83 18.02 8.12
N ARG A 96 -14.78 17.20 7.66
CA ARG A 96 -15.23 15.97 8.31
C ARG A 96 -14.82 14.76 7.51
N TYR A 97 -14.73 13.60 8.17
CA TYR A 97 -14.40 12.33 7.54
C TYR A 97 -15.03 11.15 8.28
N SER A 98 -15.29 10.04 7.59
CA SER A 98 -15.75 8.82 8.24
C SER A 98 -14.65 8.16 9.06
N ASN A 99 -15.05 7.29 9.99
CA ASN A 99 -14.10 6.59 10.85
C ASN A 99 -13.04 5.78 10.04
N ALA A 100 -13.38 5.34 8.83
CA ALA A 100 -12.46 4.64 7.93
C ALA A 100 -11.24 5.49 7.54
N GLN A 101 -11.34 6.83 7.59
CA GLN A 101 -10.27 7.75 7.22
C GLN A 101 -9.56 8.40 8.42
N GLN A 102 -9.90 8.04 9.66
CA GLN A 102 -9.33 8.68 10.86
C GLN A 102 -7.80 8.65 10.88
N ARG A 103 -7.19 7.51 10.51
CA ARG A 103 -5.72 7.39 10.42
C ARG A 103 -5.09 8.29 9.37
N LYS A 104 -5.80 8.55 8.26
CA LYS A 104 -5.35 9.42 7.18
C LYS A 104 -5.28 10.87 7.68
N PHE A 105 -6.35 11.35 8.31
CA PHE A 105 -6.44 12.73 8.78
C PHE A 105 -5.68 12.99 10.08
N GLY A 106 -5.55 12.02 10.99
CA GLY A 106 -4.69 12.12 12.16
C GLY A 106 -3.21 12.31 11.79
N ARG A 107 -2.74 11.68 10.70
CA ARG A 107 -1.39 11.92 10.16
C ARG A 107 -1.23 13.32 9.59
N ILE A 108 -2.26 13.85 8.92
CA ILE A 108 -2.25 15.22 8.40
C ILE A 108 -2.19 16.22 9.55
N ALA A 109 -3.01 16.03 10.60
CA ALA A 109 -2.97 16.86 11.81
C ALA A 109 -1.59 16.85 12.46
N LYS A 110 -1.01 15.65 12.64
CA LYS A 110 0.35 15.50 13.18
C LYS A 110 1.39 16.21 12.31
N TYR A 111 1.34 16.05 10.99
CA TYR A 111 2.27 16.70 10.08
C TYR A 111 2.22 18.22 10.16
N ILE A 112 1.02 18.82 10.22
CA ILE A 112 0.85 20.27 10.38
C ILE A 112 1.51 20.73 11.69
N ASN A 113 1.31 20.00 12.79
CA ASN A 113 1.94 20.30 14.07
C ASN A 113 3.47 20.18 14.02
N ASP A 114 4.00 19.15 13.35
CA ASP A 114 5.44 18.95 13.17
C ASP A 114 6.06 20.10 12.35
N VAL A 115 5.39 20.58 11.31
CA VAL A 115 5.81 21.76 10.53
C VAL A 115 5.81 23.03 11.39
N ASN A 116 4.78 23.23 12.20
CA ASN A 116 4.72 24.37 13.11
C ASN A 116 5.83 24.34 14.17
N ARG A 117 6.12 23.16 14.71
CA ARG A 117 7.23 22.95 15.63
C ARG A 117 8.57 23.23 14.96
N TYR A 118 8.80 22.67 13.77
CA TYR A 118 10.02 22.91 12.99
C TYR A 118 10.27 24.40 12.77
N ARG A 119 9.23 25.17 12.40
CA ARG A 119 9.34 26.62 12.21
C ARG A 119 9.72 27.36 13.50
N LYS A 120 9.06 27.03 14.62
CA LYS A 120 9.37 27.63 15.94
C LYS A 120 10.80 27.33 16.39
N ASP A 121 11.24 26.08 16.27
CA ASP A 121 12.59 25.67 16.64
C ASP A 121 13.64 26.38 15.78
N LEU A 122 13.35 26.59 14.49
CA LEU A 122 14.22 27.31 13.56
C LEU A 122 14.30 28.82 13.88
N GLU A 123 13.19 29.44 14.28
CA GLU A 123 13.18 30.83 14.76
C GLU A 123 13.93 30.99 16.08
N GLN A 124 13.76 30.07 17.03
CA GLN A 124 14.47 30.06 18.31
C GLN A 124 15.98 29.86 18.12
N ALA A 125 16.38 28.94 17.23
CA ALA A 125 17.77 28.73 16.87
C ALA A 125 18.41 29.99 16.25
N ARG A 126 17.67 30.72 15.40
CA ARG A 126 18.12 32.00 14.82
C ARG A 126 18.29 33.10 15.89
N ARG A 127 17.45 33.09 16.92
CA ARG A 127 17.53 34.04 18.05
C ARG A 127 18.61 33.66 19.09
N GLY A 128 19.12 32.43 19.03
CA GLY A 128 20.05 31.91 20.04
C GLY A 128 19.38 31.58 21.37
N ASP A 129 18.07 31.32 21.33
CA ASP A 129 17.29 30.99 22.53
C ASP A 129 17.74 29.65 23.11
N LYS A 130 17.55 29.50 24.43
CA LYS A 130 17.81 28.26 25.15
C LYS A 130 16.51 27.48 25.36
N ASP A 131 16.57 26.17 25.25
CA ASP A 131 15.45 25.28 25.54
C ASP A 131 15.12 25.27 27.05
N GLY A 132 14.05 24.56 27.42
CA GLY A 132 13.65 24.41 28.83
C GLY A 132 14.70 23.71 29.72
N ALA A 133 15.74 23.12 29.12
CA ALA A 133 16.87 22.51 29.80
C ALA A 133 18.13 23.40 29.81
N GLY A 134 18.05 24.64 29.31
CA GLY A 134 19.14 25.61 29.27
C GLY A 134 20.18 25.39 28.17
N LYS A 135 19.93 24.46 27.23
CA LYS A 135 20.79 24.21 26.06
C LYS A 135 20.38 25.11 24.90
N PRO A 136 21.32 25.57 24.05
CA PRO A 136 20.97 26.30 22.83
C PRO A 136 20.05 25.45 21.95
N VAL A 137 18.96 26.04 21.45
CA VAL A 137 18.09 25.38 20.48
C VAL A 137 18.87 25.25 19.16
N GLU A 138 19.17 24.02 18.75
CA GLU A 138 19.86 23.75 17.48
C GLU A 138 18.87 23.84 16.31
N ALA A 139 19.32 24.43 15.19
CA ALA A 139 18.50 24.53 13.99
C ALA A 139 18.18 23.11 13.45
N PRO A 140 16.89 22.75 13.30
CA PRO A 140 16.52 21.42 12.83
C PRO A 140 17.05 21.18 11.40
N ARG A 141 17.74 20.05 11.19
CA ARG A 141 18.44 19.75 9.92
C ARG A 141 17.53 19.18 8.83
N GLU A 142 16.43 18.52 9.21
CA GLU A 142 15.52 17.85 8.28
C GLU A 142 14.11 18.45 8.39
N HIS A 143 13.53 18.79 7.24
CA HIS A 143 12.17 19.29 7.16
C HIS A 143 11.18 18.14 7.40
N PRO A 144 10.13 18.31 8.21
CA PRO A 144 9.09 17.30 8.39
C PRO A 144 8.56 16.82 7.04
N ARG A 145 8.45 15.50 6.89
CA ARG A 145 7.90 14.82 5.72
C ARG A 145 6.70 14.00 6.14
N LEU A 146 5.64 14.05 5.34
CA LEU A 146 4.46 13.22 5.54
C LEU A 146 4.79 11.77 5.12
N GLU A 147 4.93 10.88 6.09
CA GLU A 147 5.22 9.46 5.82
C GLU A 147 3.96 8.71 5.34
N LEU A 148 4.14 7.86 4.33
CA LEU A 148 3.12 6.90 3.88
C LEU A 148 2.89 5.86 4.96
N ASP A 149 1.63 5.43 5.12
CA ASP A 149 1.27 4.44 6.14
C ASP A 149 1.92 3.11 5.79
N LYS A 150 2.56 2.48 6.79
CA LYS A 150 3.03 1.11 6.64
C LYS A 150 1.85 0.15 6.46
N GLU A 151 0.65 0.49 6.93
CA GLU A 151 -0.57 -0.32 6.76
C GLU A 151 -1.26 -0.11 5.40
N ASP A 152 -1.13 1.06 4.76
CA ASP A 152 -1.54 1.25 3.36
C ASP A 152 -0.67 0.39 2.44
N GLN A 153 0.63 0.22 2.76
CA GLN A 153 1.51 -0.74 2.09
C GLN A 153 1.13 -2.20 2.36
N LYS A 154 0.42 -2.49 3.47
CA LYS A 154 -0.10 -3.82 3.78
C LYS A 154 -1.40 -4.09 3.03
N ARG A 155 -1.96 -3.21 2.21
CA ARG A 155 -3.15 -3.54 1.41
C ARG A 155 -2.79 -3.80 -0.04
N CYS A 156 -3.39 -4.84 -0.63
CA CYS A 156 -3.17 -5.14 -2.03
C CYS A 156 -3.75 -3.99 -2.88
N PRO A 157 -2.99 -3.41 -3.83
CA PRO A 157 -3.50 -2.34 -4.69
C PRO A 157 -4.64 -2.80 -5.61
N THR A 158 -4.72 -4.09 -5.94
CA THR A 158 -5.75 -4.63 -6.83
C THR A 158 -7.03 -5.06 -6.10
N CYS A 159 -6.93 -5.81 -4.99
CA CYS A 159 -8.10 -6.36 -4.29
C CYS A 159 -8.35 -5.79 -2.90
N LYS A 160 -7.52 -4.85 -2.43
CA LYS A 160 -7.58 -4.22 -1.10
C LYS A 160 -7.52 -5.18 0.10
N LEU A 161 -7.22 -6.46 -0.12
CA LEU A 161 -6.99 -7.44 0.92
C LEU A 161 -5.77 -7.05 1.76
N LEU A 162 -5.84 -7.22 3.08
CA LEU A 162 -4.71 -7.02 3.98
C LEU A 162 -3.68 -8.15 3.75
N LEU A 163 -2.44 -7.78 3.44
CA LEU A 163 -1.31 -8.68 3.22
C LEU A 163 -0.70 -9.09 4.58
N PRO A 164 -0.23 -10.34 4.69
CA PRO A 164 0.54 -10.80 5.84
C PRO A 164 1.86 -10.01 5.98
N GLU A 165 2.37 -9.91 7.21
CA GLU A 165 3.53 -9.05 7.56
C GLU A 165 4.80 -9.37 6.75
N ASP A 166 4.95 -10.62 6.30
CA ASP A 166 6.16 -11.11 5.64
C ASP A 166 6.08 -11.14 4.10
N SER A 167 4.98 -10.67 3.49
CA SER A 167 4.80 -10.80 2.04
C SER A 167 4.27 -9.53 1.39
N LYS A 168 4.91 -9.10 0.29
CA LYS A 168 4.46 -8.01 -0.58
C LYS A 168 3.58 -8.49 -1.74
N VAL A 169 3.29 -9.79 -1.81
CA VAL A 169 2.57 -10.42 -2.91
C VAL A 169 1.22 -10.91 -2.40
N CYS A 170 0.14 -10.44 -3.02
CA CYS A 170 -1.20 -10.85 -2.63
C CYS A 170 -1.50 -12.29 -3.06
N PRO A 171 -1.85 -13.20 -2.14
CA PRO A 171 -2.15 -14.60 -2.46
C PRO A 171 -3.45 -14.77 -3.28
N ALA A 172 -4.39 -13.84 -3.15
CA ALA A 172 -5.67 -13.87 -3.89
C ALA A 172 -5.52 -13.37 -5.34
N CYS A 173 -4.74 -12.29 -5.55
CA CYS A 173 -4.51 -11.72 -6.89
C CYS A 173 -3.45 -12.47 -7.69
N MET A 174 -2.52 -13.16 -7.03
CA MET A 174 -1.53 -13.98 -7.72
C MET A 174 -2.19 -15.26 -8.24
N SER A 175 -2.53 -15.30 -9.52
CA SER A 175 -3.06 -16.51 -10.15
C SER A 175 -2.03 -17.64 -10.07
N LYS A 176 -2.39 -18.75 -9.40
CA LYS A 176 -1.57 -19.96 -9.24
C LYS A 176 -0.98 -20.46 -10.57
N GLY A 177 -1.73 -20.35 -11.67
CA GLY A 177 -1.28 -20.76 -13.00
C GLY A 177 -0.13 -19.92 -13.59
N LYS A 178 -0.12 -18.59 -13.39
CA LYS A 178 1.00 -17.74 -13.84
C LYS A 178 2.27 -18.02 -13.04
N ALA A 179 2.14 -18.35 -11.75
CA ALA A 179 3.28 -18.74 -10.92
C ALA A 179 3.89 -20.08 -11.37
N ILE A 180 3.07 -21.10 -11.62
CA ILE A 180 3.53 -22.38 -12.16
C ILE A 180 4.20 -22.19 -13.52
N ARG A 181 3.61 -21.40 -14.43
CA ARG A 181 4.20 -21.13 -15.75
C ARG A 181 5.54 -20.39 -15.64
N ARG A 182 5.70 -19.50 -14.64
CA ARG A 182 6.97 -18.81 -14.37
C ARG A 182 8.04 -19.78 -13.88
N ILE A 183 7.69 -20.71 -12.97
CA ILE A 183 8.59 -21.77 -12.51
C ILE A 183 8.96 -22.70 -13.67
N LEU A 184 7.98 -23.10 -14.48
CA LEU A 184 8.21 -23.94 -15.66
C LEU A 184 9.08 -23.25 -16.72
N ALA A 185 9.05 -21.91 -16.77
CA ALA A 185 9.96 -21.14 -17.61
C ALA A 185 11.42 -21.22 -17.13
N TYR A 186 11.68 -21.40 -15.83
CA TYR A 186 13.03 -21.68 -15.32
C TYR A 186 13.54 -23.09 -15.67
N LEU A 187 12.65 -24.05 -15.95
CA LEU A 187 13.04 -25.35 -16.52
C LEU A 187 13.37 -25.27 -18.03
N ARG A 188 13.02 -24.18 -18.70
CA ARG A 188 13.26 -23.97 -20.15
C ARG A 188 14.74 -24.08 -20.58
N PRO A 189 15.73 -23.53 -19.86
CA PRO A 189 17.15 -23.68 -20.22
C PRO A 189 17.69 -25.11 -20.04
N HIS A 190 17.08 -25.94 -19.16
CA HIS A 190 17.58 -27.29 -18.84
C HIS A 190 16.79 -28.42 -19.51
N LYS A 191 16.05 -28.14 -20.59
CA LYS A 191 15.19 -29.12 -21.27
C LYS A 191 15.90 -30.41 -21.67
N GLY A 192 17.14 -30.33 -22.16
CA GLY A 192 17.91 -31.50 -22.57
C GLY A 192 18.19 -32.47 -21.41
N GLN A 193 18.57 -31.93 -20.25
CA GLN A 193 18.81 -32.74 -19.05
C GLN A 193 17.53 -33.39 -18.53
N VAL A 194 16.41 -32.65 -18.53
CA VAL A 194 15.10 -33.18 -18.12
C VAL A 194 14.66 -34.33 -19.04
N VAL A 195 14.80 -34.17 -20.36
CA VAL A 195 14.46 -35.22 -21.33
C VAL A 195 15.38 -36.42 -21.18
N LEU A 196 16.67 -36.22 -20.93
CA LEU A 196 17.63 -37.30 -20.71
C LEU A 196 17.26 -38.13 -19.46
N ILE A 197 16.97 -37.47 -18.34
CA ILE A 197 16.53 -38.14 -17.10
C ILE A 197 15.24 -38.91 -17.35
N TRP A 198 14.27 -38.28 -18.01
CA TRP A 198 12.98 -38.92 -18.32
C TRP A 198 13.17 -40.14 -19.23
N ALA A 199 14.02 -40.06 -20.25
CA ALA A 199 14.32 -41.17 -21.13
C ALA A 199 15.00 -42.33 -20.39
N MET A 200 15.98 -42.03 -19.53
CA MET A 200 16.62 -43.05 -18.68
C MET A 200 15.62 -43.72 -17.74
N MET A 201 14.68 -42.98 -17.15
CA MET A 201 13.61 -43.57 -16.34
C MET A 201 12.72 -44.50 -17.17
N VAL A 202 12.32 -44.09 -18.39
CA VAL A 202 11.49 -44.92 -19.28
C VAL A 202 12.23 -46.18 -19.70
N VAL A 203 13.52 -46.09 -20.02
CA VAL A 203 14.36 -47.27 -20.34
C VAL A 203 14.47 -48.20 -19.13
N GLY A 204 14.67 -47.65 -17.93
CA GLY A 204 14.70 -48.42 -16.69
C GLY A 204 13.39 -49.18 -16.44
N VAL A 205 12.25 -48.52 -16.66
CA VAL A 205 10.93 -49.16 -16.62
C VAL A 205 10.81 -50.24 -17.70
N GLY A 206 11.24 -49.97 -18.93
CA GLY A 206 11.24 -50.98 -20.01
C GLY A 206 12.05 -52.23 -19.66
N LEU A 207 13.23 -52.06 -19.06
CA LEU A 207 14.06 -53.16 -18.59
C LEU A 207 13.42 -53.94 -17.44
N SER A 208 12.61 -53.29 -16.59
CA SER A 208 11.89 -53.99 -15.52
C SER A 208 10.74 -54.88 -16.03
N LEU A 209 10.32 -54.73 -17.30
CA LEU A 209 9.42 -55.66 -17.98
C LEU A 209 10.12 -56.89 -18.58
N VAL A 210 11.45 -56.95 -18.57
CA VAL A 210 12.20 -58.10 -19.11
C VAL A 210 11.98 -59.38 -18.28
N PRO A 211 12.06 -59.36 -16.93
CA PRO A 211 11.79 -60.55 -16.13
C PRO A 211 10.41 -61.19 -16.38
N PRO A 212 9.27 -60.46 -16.35
CA PRO A 212 7.96 -61.08 -16.61
C PRO A 212 7.81 -61.59 -18.05
N TYR A 213 8.50 -60.99 -19.02
CA TYR A 213 8.50 -61.51 -20.40
C TYR A 213 9.32 -62.79 -20.57
N LEU A 214 10.40 -62.95 -19.81
CA LEU A 214 11.24 -64.15 -19.83
C LEU A 214 10.62 -65.29 -19.01
N THR A 215 9.92 -65.00 -17.92
CA THR A 215 9.25 -66.03 -17.11
C THR A 215 8.07 -66.66 -17.86
N LYS A 216 7.38 -65.91 -18.73
CA LYS A 216 6.26 -66.44 -19.54
C LYS A 216 6.62 -67.69 -20.37
N PRO A 217 7.63 -67.67 -21.28
CA PRO A 217 8.00 -68.86 -22.05
C PRO A 217 8.63 -69.95 -21.18
N LEU A 218 9.32 -69.61 -20.09
CA LEU A 218 9.84 -70.61 -19.15
C LEU A 218 8.71 -71.45 -18.56
N THR A 219 7.63 -70.79 -18.12
CA THR A 219 6.46 -71.48 -17.58
C THR A 219 5.64 -72.18 -18.66
N ASP A 220 5.35 -71.51 -19.78
CA ASP A 220 4.44 -72.03 -20.82
C ASP A 220 5.07 -73.14 -21.67
N VAL A 221 6.39 -73.13 -21.88
CA VAL A 221 7.08 -74.04 -22.81
C VAL A 221 7.91 -75.09 -22.06
N VAL A 222 8.66 -74.69 -21.03
CA VAL A 222 9.62 -75.60 -20.36
C VAL A 222 8.94 -76.40 -19.25
N LEU A 223 8.04 -75.76 -18.48
CA LEU A 223 7.32 -76.41 -17.39
C LEU A 223 6.00 -77.06 -17.82
N ARG A 224 5.73 -77.16 -19.12
CA ARG A 224 4.54 -77.83 -19.63
C ARG A 224 4.63 -79.33 -19.32
N PRO A 225 3.74 -79.91 -18.50
CA PRO A 225 3.81 -81.31 -18.15
C PRO A 225 3.62 -82.18 -19.39
N VAL A 226 4.61 -83.01 -19.71
CA VAL A 226 4.63 -83.94 -20.86
C VAL A 226 3.90 -85.27 -20.59
N GLY A 227 3.05 -85.33 -19.57
CA GLY A 227 2.28 -86.52 -19.22
C GLY A 227 0.89 -86.17 -18.71
N ASN A 228 -0.09 -87.02 -19.01
CA ASN A 228 -1.43 -86.92 -18.45
C ASN A 228 -1.32 -86.99 -16.92
N PRO A 229 -2.02 -86.14 -16.16
CA PRO A 229 -2.05 -86.28 -14.70
C PRO A 229 -2.58 -87.68 -14.36
N LEU A 230 -1.82 -88.41 -13.53
CA LEU A 230 -2.32 -89.62 -12.90
C LEU A 230 -3.58 -89.25 -12.07
N PRO A 231 -4.64 -90.07 -12.11
CA PRO A 231 -5.93 -89.78 -11.50
C PRO A 231 -5.85 -89.53 -9.99
#